data_AF-A0A7K0SJA8-F1
#
_entry.id   AF-A0A7K0SJA8-F1
#
_cell.length_a   1.000
_cell.length_b   1.000
_cell.length_c   1.000
_cell.angle_alpha   90.00
_cell.angle_beta   90.00
_cell.angle_gamma   90.00
#
_symmetry.space_group_name_H-M   'P 1'
#
loop_
_entity.id
_entity.type
_entity.pdbx_description
1 polymer ?
#
loop_
_entity_poly.entity_id
_entity_poly.type
_entity_poly.pdbx_seq_one_letter_code
_entity_poly.pdbx_strand_id
1 'polypeptide(L)'
;MRLWDTASRDFKDFEPGPIVTMYVCGITPYDSTHLGHAATYLTYDLLIRRLEDLGHEVRMVRNVTDVDDSILPKARELGIPYLELAEA
;
A
#
# COMPACT_ATOMS: atom_id res chain seq x y z
N MET A 1 -1.33 7.74 20.04
CA MET A 1 -2.60 7.40 19.34
C MET A 1 -2.87 5.90 19.49
N ARG A 2 -4.08 5.38 19.27
CA ARG A 2 -4.34 3.92 19.38
C ARG A 2 -4.58 3.30 18.02
N LEU A 3 -3.93 2.16 17.76
CA LEU A 3 -4.03 1.39 16.52
C LEU A 3 -4.39 -0.06 16.83
N TRP A 4 -5.20 -0.68 15.97
CA TRP A 4 -5.48 -2.11 16.05
C TRP A 4 -4.26 -2.89 15.56
N ASP A 5 -3.67 -3.71 16.43
CA ASP A 5 -2.60 -4.65 16.07
C ASP A 5 -3.21 -6.02 15.75
N THR A 6 -3.16 -6.39 14.47
CA THR A 6 -3.71 -7.66 13.98
C THR A 6 -3.04 -8.89 14.64
N ALA A 7 -1.76 -8.81 14.99
CA ALA A 7 -1.04 -9.95 15.57
C ALA A 7 -1.53 -10.26 17.00
N SER A 8 -1.74 -9.24 17.83
CA SER A 8 -2.28 -9.41 19.17
C SER A 8 -3.81 -9.40 19.23
N ARG A 9 -4.48 -8.96 18.15
CA ARG A 9 -5.93 -8.75 18.07
C ARG A 9 -6.44 -7.80 19.17
N ASP A 10 -5.74 -6.69 19.35
CA ASP A 10 -6.09 -5.68 20.36
C ASP A 10 -5.67 -4.28 19.91
N PHE A 11 -6.27 -3.25 20.50
CA PHE A 11 -5.86 -1.86 20.34
C PHE A 11 -4.67 -1.53 21.23
N LYS A 12 -3.52 -1.25 20.61
CA LYS A 12 -2.30 -0.83 21.30
C LYS A 12 -2.09 0.68 21.22
N ASP A 13 -1.48 1.23 22.25
CA ASP A 13 -0.92 2.56 22.19
C ASP A 13 0.26 2.56 21.22
N PHE A 14 0.20 3.47 20.25
CA PHE A 14 1.25 3.74 19.30
C PHE A 14 1.99 4.99 19.74
N GLU A 15 3.19 4.78 20.27
CA GLU A 15 4.12 5.79 20.80
C GLU A 15 5.41 5.76 19.96
N PRO A 16 5.38 6.26 18.72
CA PRO A 16 6.56 6.24 17.87
C PRO A 16 7.58 7.31 18.28
N GLY A 17 8.82 7.12 17.83
CA GLY A 17 9.85 8.16 17.88
C GLY A 17 9.58 9.32 16.90
N PRO A 18 10.54 10.26 16.74
CA PRO A 18 10.39 11.39 15.83
C PRO A 18 10.24 10.96 14.36
N ILE A 19 10.78 9.80 13.98
CA ILE A 19 10.65 9.22 12.63
C ILE A 19 9.79 7.96 12.72
N VAL A 20 8.69 7.92 11.98
CA VAL A 20 7.82 6.75 11.82
C VAL A 20 8.11 6.09 10.49
N THR A 21 8.44 4.79 10.50
CA THR A 21 8.56 3.98 9.28
C THR A 21 7.28 3.20 9.03
N MET A 22 6.79 3.22 7.80
CA MET A 22 5.57 2.51 7.41
C MET A 22 5.78 1.76 6.09
N TYR A 23 5.32 0.51 6.04
CA TYR A 23 5.23 -0.24 4.79
C TYR A 23 3.77 -0.60 4.53
N VAL A 24 3.32 -0.38 3.29
CA VAL A 24 1.99 -0.76 2.82
C VAL A 24 2.18 -1.53 1.53
N CYS A 25 1.61 -2.74 1.42
CA CYS A 25 1.67 -3.49 0.17
C CYS A 25 1.02 -2.69 -0.97
N GLY A 26 1.68 -2.63 -2.12
CA GLY A 26 1.14 -2.02 -3.32
C GLY A 26 0.26 -2.95 -4.14
N ILE A 27 0.06 -2.58 -5.40
CA ILE A 27 -0.75 -3.34 -6.35
C ILE A 27 0.10 -4.36 -7.10
N THR A 28 -0.58 -5.35 -7.68
CA THR A 28 -0.13 -6.02 -8.89
C THR A 28 -0.79 -5.30 -10.08
N PRO A 29 -0.04 -4.61 -10.95
CA PRO A 29 -0.60 -3.72 -11.98
C PRO A 29 -1.06 -4.51 -13.23
N TYR A 30 -1.97 -5.48 -13.04
CA TYR A 30 -2.57 -6.20 -14.17
C TYR A 30 -3.89 -5.59 -14.62
N ASP A 31 -4.52 -4.72 -13.81
CA ASP A 31 -5.80 -4.10 -14.12
C ASP A 31 -5.91 -2.72 -13.44
N SER A 32 -6.96 -2.00 -13.81
CA SER A 32 -7.34 -0.69 -13.28
C SER A 32 -7.56 -0.68 -11.76
N THR A 33 -7.30 0.47 -11.17
CA THR A 33 -7.52 0.68 -9.73
C THR A 33 -9.01 0.67 -9.41
N HIS A 34 -9.47 -0.30 -8.61
CA HIS A 34 -10.84 -0.34 -8.11
C HIS A 34 -10.97 0.28 -6.71
N LEU A 35 -12.21 0.47 -6.23
CA LEU A 35 -12.50 1.13 -4.94
C LEU A 35 -11.86 0.44 -3.72
N GLY A 36 -11.66 -0.88 -3.75
CA GLY A 36 -10.92 -1.58 -2.69
C GLY A 36 -9.47 -1.11 -2.52
N HIS A 37 -8.76 -0.84 -3.63
CA HIS A 37 -7.41 -0.25 -3.59
C HIS A 37 -7.47 1.17 -3.06
N ALA A 38 -8.40 1.98 -3.55
CA ALA A 38 -8.58 3.36 -3.11
C ALA A 38 -8.85 3.44 -1.60
N ALA A 39 -9.76 2.63 -1.07
CA ALA A 39 -10.08 2.60 0.35
C ALA A 39 -8.86 2.22 1.21
N THR A 40 -8.10 1.22 0.78
CA THR A 40 -6.86 0.81 1.45
C THR A 40 -5.86 1.96 1.48
N TYR A 41 -5.57 2.57 0.33
CA TYR A 41 -4.55 3.61 0.24
C TYR A 41 -4.96 4.91 0.91
N LEU A 42 -6.25 5.27 0.90
CA LEU A 42 -6.77 6.40 1.67
C LEU A 42 -6.70 6.15 3.18
N THR A 43 -6.92 4.92 3.64
CA THR A 43 -6.78 4.59 5.07
C THR A 43 -5.36 4.87 5.57
N TYR A 44 -4.34 4.46 4.81
CA TYR A 44 -2.96 4.73 5.17
C TYR A 44 -2.53 6.18 4.90
N ASP A 45 -3.08 6.84 3.89
CA ASP A 45 -2.89 8.29 3.68
C ASP A 45 -3.38 9.10 4.89
N LEU A 46 -4.57 8.79 5.43
CA LEU A 46 -5.08 9.41 6.65
C LEU A 46 -4.18 9.14 7.85
N LEU A 47 -3.64 7.92 7.98
CA LEU A 47 -2.70 7.60 9.05
C LEU A 47 -1.41 8.41 8.95
N ILE A 48 -0.83 8.53 7.75
CA ILE A 48 0.36 9.36 7.49
C ILE A 48 0.08 10.81 7.88
N ARG A 49 -1.01 11.40 7.36
CA ARG A 49 -1.39 12.79 7.67
C ARG A 49 -1.59 13.02 9.16
N ARG A 50 -2.18 12.06 9.87
CA ARG A 50 -2.38 12.16 11.31
C ARG A 50 -1.05 12.11 12.08
N LEU A 51 -0.09 11.29 11.64
CA LEU A 51 1.23 11.23 12.25
C LEU A 51 2.04 12.50 11.98
N GLU A 52 1.95 13.06 10.78
CA GLU A 52 2.57 14.35 10.44
C GLU A 52 1.95 15.51 11.24
N ASP A 53 0.63 15.54 11.41
CA ASP A 53 -0.09 16.51 12.26
C ASP A 53 0.32 16.41 13.75
N LEU A 54 0.72 15.21 14.21
CA LEU A 54 1.29 14.99 15.54
C LEU A 54 2.78 15.35 15.64
N GLY A 55 3.42 15.79 14.55
CA GLY A 55 4.80 16.27 14.52
C GLY A 55 5.85 15.21 14.18
N HIS A 56 5.45 14.04 13.66
CA HIS A 56 6.38 12.99 13.25
C HIS A 56 6.81 13.17 11.78
N GLU A 57 8.08 12.85 11.47
CA GLU A 57 8.52 12.59 10.10
C GLU A 57 8.07 11.17 9.71
N VAL A 58 7.31 11.02 8.62
CA VAL A 58 6.85 9.70 8.17
C VAL A 58 7.64 9.26 6.93
N ARG A 59 8.24 8.07 7.01
CA ARG A 59 8.90 7.38 5.89
C ARG A 59 8.04 6.21 5.47
N MET A 60 7.18 6.43 4.48
CA MET A 60 6.32 5.38 3.93
C MET A 60 6.93 4.81 2.65
N VAL A 61 6.98 3.48 2.58
CA VAL A 61 7.34 2.73 1.38
C VAL A 61 6.14 1.88 0.93
N ARG A 62 5.89 1.88 -0.37
CA ARG A 62 4.92 1.01 -1.03
C ARG A 62 5.60 0.38 -2.24
N ASN A 63 5.52 -0.93 -2.36
CA ASN A 63 6.09 -1.65 -3.50
C ASN A 63 5.14 -1.58 -4.71
N VAL A 64 5.61 -2.08 -5.85
CA VAL A 64 4.76 -2.55 -6.95
C VAL A 64 5.14 -4.01 -7.18
N THR A 65 4.16 -4.87 -7.34
CA THR A 65 4.38 -6.28 -7.68
C THR A 65 4.29 -6.41 -9.20
N ASP A 66 5.31 -5.93 -9.91
CA ASP A 66 5.41 -5.88 -11.36
C ASP A 66 5.66 -7.26 -12.02
N VAL A 67 5.99 -8.27 -11.21
CA VAL A 67 6.12 -9.67 -11.61
C VAL A 67 5.23 -10.53 -10.71
N ASP A 68 4.17 -11.09 -11.29
CA ASP A 68 3.25 -12.00 -10.61
C ASP A 68 2.51 -12.89 -11.62
N ASP A 69 2.04 -14.07 -11.23
CA ASP A 69 1.30 -14.96 -12.13
C ASP A 69 0.01 -14.30 -12.68
N SER A 70 -0.61 -13.40 -11.92
CA SER A 70 -1.86 -12.73 -12.33
C SER A 70 -1.71 -11.76 -13.50
N ILE A 71 -0.51 -11.23 -13.77
CA ILE A 71 -0.27 -10.31 -14.89
C ILE A 71 -0.17 -11.04 -16.23
N LEU A 72 0.31 -12.30 -16.22
CA LEU A 72 0.61 -13.05 -17.44
C LEU A 72 -0.64 -13.38 -18.29
N PRO A 73 -1.78 -13.82 -17.72
CA PRO A 73 -3.01 -14.01 -18.48
C PRO A 73 -3.51 -12.74 -19.13
N LYS A 74 -3.46 -11.61 -18.42
CA LYS A 74 -3.97 -10.34 -18.93
C LYS A 74 -3.09 -9.78 -20.05
N ALA A 75 -1.77 -9.86 -19.91
CA ALA A 75 -0.84 -9.50 -20.97
C ALA A 75 -1.08 -10.32 -22.25
N ARG A 76 -1.35 -11.63 -22.13
CA ARG A 76 -1.72 -12.50 -23.27
C ARG A 76 -3.06 -12.11 -23.91
N GLU A 77 -4.06 -11.75 -23.11
CA GLU A 77 -5.36 -11.28 -23.60
C GLU A 77 -5.22 -9.99 -24.43
N LEU A 78 -4.39 -9.06 -23.95
CA LEU A 78 -4.12 -7.78 -24.60
C LEU A 78 -3.12 -7.87 -25.76
N GLY A 79 -2.37 -8.97 -25.86
CA GLY A 79 -1.36 -9.17 -26.90
C GLY A 79 -0.09 -8.34 -26.71
N ILE A 80 0.22 -7.91 -25.48
CA ILE A 80 1.39 -7.08 -25.15
C ILE A 80 2.36 -7.81 -24.21
N PRO A 81 3.66 -7.45 -24.19
CA PRO A 81 4.60 -7.92 -23.17
C PRO A 81 4.13 -7.58 -21.75
N TYR A 82 4.35 -8.49 -20.80
CA TYR A 82 3.86 -8.27 -19.44
C TYR A 82 4.53 -7.07 -18.74
N LEU A 83 5.80 -6.78 -19.05
CA LEU A 83 6.49 -5.59 -18.53
C LEU A 83 5.85 -4.31 -19.04
N GLU A 84 5.37 -4.29 -20.28
CA GLU A 84 4.63 -3.14 -20.82
C GLU A 84 3.28 -2.96 -20.10
N LEU A 85 2.59 -4.07 -19.76
CA LEU A 85 1.39 -4.01 -18.94
C LEU A 85 1.70 -3.52 -17.51
N ALA A 86 2.84 -3.92 -16.93
CA ALA A 86 3.22 -3.55 -15.57
C ALA A 86 3.59 -2.06 -15.41
N GLU A 87 4.04 -1.43 -16.49
CA GLU A 87 4.43 -0.01 -16.55
C GLU A 87 3.27 0.94 -16.89
N ALA A 88 2.13 0.41 -17.33
CA ALA A 88 0.95 1.17 -17.76
C ALA A 88 0.14 1.75 -16.60
#